data_AF-A0A6A4NSB5-F1
#
_entry.id   AF-A0A6A4NSB5-F1
#
_cell.length_a   1.000
_cell.length_b   1.000
_cell.length_c   1.000
_cell.angle_alpha   90.00
_cell.angle_beta   90.00
_cell.angle_gamma   90.00
#
_symmetry.space_group_name_H-M   'P 1'
#
loop_
_entity.id
_entity.type
_entity.pdbx_description
1 polymer ?
#
loop_
_entity_poly.entity_id
_entity_poly.type
_entity_poly.pdbx_seq_one_letter_code
_entity_poly.pdbx_strand_id
1 'polypeptide(L)'
;MNVWFKSQVTRLKCGGFIFALSMNHTMCDGTGVVQLMNAIAEIARGATEPTIKPIWCRELLNARNPPHISCNHHEYNELSQEKGTIISCNDDNIVQQSFFFGPMEIAAIRNLVPQNLKKGTKFEILIACLWCCLTKALQIQSHEEVYMMCVVNARSMLNNPPLPIGYYGNVFAFPAAITTAHKLNKNPFGYVVELIKKAKSEVTNEYMHSVADLMVTKGRPKYKTVRSFIVSDLTNIGFRDVDFGWGKPVYGGLAEGGSEDFYGVIYFISYKNANGEEGTIVPICLPTKAMIRFVKELDDMIGNQNKPSPKFIKSLL
;
A
#
# COMPACT_ATOMS: atom_id res chain seq x y z
N MET A 1 -3.29 -19.97 22.13
CA MET A 1 -3.75 -20.49 20.83
C MET A 1 -3.41 -19.43 19.79
N ASN A 2 -2.42 -19.65 18.92
CA ASN A 2 -2.01 -18.65 17.93
C ASN A 2 -3.09 -18.59 16.85
N VAL A 3 -3.96 -17.57 16.93
CA VAL A 3 -5.03 -17.37 15.97
C VAL A 3 -4.44 -16.72 14.72
N TRP A 4 -4.32 -17.50 13.64
CA TRP A 4 -3.75 -17.04 12.37
C TRP A 4 -4.73 -16.22 11.53
N PHE A 5 -6.02 -16.40 11.79
CA PHE A 5 -7.12 -15.86 11.02
C PHE A 5 -8.35 -15.72 11.92
N LYS A 6 -9.09 -14.62 11.77
CA LYS A 6 -10.41 -14.38 12.36
C LYS A 6 -11.33 -13.84 11.27
N SER A 7 -12.59 -14.24 11.33
CA SER A 7 -13.65 -13.63 10.52
C SER A 7 -14.76 -13.13 11.44
N GLN A 8 -15.43 -12.07 11.00
CA GLN A 8 -16.58 -11.50 11.69
C GLN A 8 -17.63 -11.08 10.66
N VAL A 9 -18.90 -11.42 10.94
CA VAL A 9 -20.06 -10.95 10.18
C VAL A 9 -20.85 -10.00 11.08
N THR A 10 -20.97 -8.75 10.66
CA THR A 10 -21.76 -7.73 11.37
C THR A 10 -22.99 -7.39 10.55
N ARG A 11 -24.18 -7.76 11.02
CA ARG A 11 -25.45 -7.40 10.38
C ARG A 11 -25.82 -5.96 10.71
N LEU A 12 -26.18 -5.19 9.68
CA LEU A 12 -26.59 -3.79 9.80
C LEU A 12 -28.11 -3.69 9.90
N LYS A 13 -28.61 -2.63 10.55
CA LYS A 13 -30.05 -2.39 10.71
C LYS A 13 -30.81 -2.27 9.38
N CYS A 14 -30.14 -1.88 8.30
CA CYS A 14 -30.70 -1.78 6.95
C CYS A 14 -30.82 -3.12 6.22
N GLY A 15 -30.46 -4.25 6.85
CA GLY A 15 -30.45 -5.58 6.24
C GLY A 15 -29.14 -5.93 5.50
N GLY A 16 -28.27 -4.96 5.26
CA GLY A 16 -26.90 -5.22 4.78
C GLY A 16 -26.01 -5.86 5.85
N PHE A 17 -24.79 -6.24 5.47
CA PHE A 17 -23.80 -6.78 6.41
C PHE A 17 -22.38 -6.36 6.04
N ILE A 18 -21.48 -6.45 7.01
CA ILE A 18 -20.04 -6.31 6.83
C ILE A 18 -19.41 -7.67 7.10
N PHE A 19 -18.63 -8.18 6.15
CA PHE A 19 -17.74 -9.31 6.36
C PHE A 19 -16.32 -8.78 6.57
N ALA A 20 -15.78 -8.96 7.77
CA ALA A 20 -14.44 -8.52 8.14
C ALA A 20 -13.51 -9.71 8.30
N LEU A 21 -12.29 -9.55 7.81
CA LEU A 21 -11.22 -10.52 7.91
C LEU A 21 -10.02 -9.93 8.65
N SER A 22 -9.51 -10.63 9.65
CA SER A 22 -8.23 -10.33 10.27
C SER A 22 -7.32 -11.53 10.13
N MET A 23 -6.07 -11.29 9.79
CA MET A 23 -5.12 -12.36 9.49
C MET A 23 -3.69 -11.92 9.80
N ASN A 24 -2.88 -12.86 10.29
CA ASN A 24 -1.45 -12.62 10.46
C ASN A 24 -0.77 -12.48 9.08
N HIS A 25 -0.23 -11.30 8.78
CA HIS A 25 0.37 -10.99 7.49
C HIS A 25 1.60 -11.85 7.16
N THR A 26 2.22 -12.52 8.14
CA THR A 26 3.29 -13.51 7.90
C THR A 26 2.78 -14.70 7.08
N MET A 27 1.50 -15.03 7.18
CA MET A 27 0.90 -16.15 6.46
C MET A 27 0.69 -15.82 4.99
N CYS A 28 0.21 -14.63 4.66
CA CYS A 28 -0.04 -14.24 3.27
C CYS A 28 -0.20 -12.75 3.07
N ASP A 29 -0.02 -12.31 1.82
CA ASP A 29 -0.26 -10.95 1.38
C ASP A 29 -1.71 -10.73 0.93
N GLY A 30 -2.03 -9.53 0.45
CA GLY A 30 -3.37 -9.18 0.00
C GLY A 30 -3.93 -10.08 -1.11
N THR A 31 -3.08 -10.65 -1.98
CA THR A 31 -3.55 -11.60 -3.01
C THR A 31 -4.02 -12.90 -2.36
N GLY A 32 -3.26 -13.41 -1.38
CA GLY A 32 -3.66 -14.59 -0.61
C GLY A 32 -4.93 -14.37 0.21
N VAL A 33 -5.11 -13.17 0.77
CA VAL A 33 -6.36 -12.79 1.45
C VAL A 33 -7.55 -12.88 0.51
N VAL A 34 -7.47 -12.27 -0.66
CA VAL A 34 -8.59 -12.28 -1.63
C VAL A 34 -8.84 -13.69 -2.15
N GLN A 35 -7.79 -14.49 -2.39
CA GLN A 35 -7.95 -15.91 -2.75
C GLN A 35 -8.74 -16.69 -1.68
N LEU A 36 -8.43 -16.49 -0.40
CA LEU A 36 -9.18 -17.09 0.70
C LEU A 36 -10.63 -16.59 0.74
N MET A 37 -10.84 -15.29 0.57
CA MET A 37 -12.20 -14.71 0.54
C MET A 37 -13.03 -15.30 -0.60
N ASN A 38 -12.46 -15.43 -1.80
CA ASN A 38 -13.12 -16.06 -2.95
C ASN A 38 -13.45 -17.52 -2.68
N ALA A 39 -12.54 -18.29 -2.07
CA ALA A 39 -12.81 -19.67 -1.69
C ALA A 39 -14.01 -19.79 -0.72
N ILE A 40 -14.06 -18.94 0.30
CA ILE A 40 -15.19 -18.90 1.25
C ILE A 40 -16.48 -18.51 0.53
N ALA A 41 -16.41 -17.52 -0.36
CA ALA A 41 -17.52 -17.04 -1.18
C ALA A 41 -18.10 -18.12 -2.11
N GLU A 42 -17.25 -18.88 -2.79
CA GLU A 42 -17.66 -19.99 -3.65
C GLU A 42 -18.38 -21.08 -2.86
N ILE A 43 -17.80 -21.48 -1.72
CA ILE A 43 -18.41 -22.47 -0.83
C ILE A 43 -19.74 -21.97 -0.26
N ALA A 44 -19.83 -20.69 0.11
CA ALA A 44 -21.07 -20.08 0.58
C ALA A 44 -22.18 -20.09 -0.49
N ARG A 45 -21.83 -20.09 -1.78
CA ARG A 45 -22.75 -20.26 -2.91
C ARG A 45 -23.04 -21.72 -3.28
N GLY A 46 -22.52 -22.68 -2.52
CA GLY A 46 -22.76 -24.11 -2.72
C GLY A 46 -21.71 -24.85 -3.54
N ALA A 47 -20.56 -24.24 -3.83
CA ALA A 47 -19.44 -24.99 -4.40
C ALA A 47 -18.91 -26.02 -3.39
N THR A 48 -18.60 -27.23 -3.87
CA THR A 48 -18.05 -28.30 -3.03
C THR A 48 -16.56 -28.12 -2.75
N GLU A 49 -15.85 -27.40 -3.62
CA GLU A 49 -14.44 -27.05 -3.45
C GLU A 49 -14.14 -25.69 -4.09
N PRO A 50 -13.09 -24.98 -3.64
CA PRO A 50 -12.64 -23.76 -4.28
C PRO A 50 -12.07 -24.02 -5.69
N THR A 51 -12.36 -23.12 -6.61
CA THR A 51 -11.84 -23.11 -7.99
C THR A 51 -10.32 -23.04 -8.01
N ILE A 52 -9.73 -22.24 -7.13
CA ILE A 52 -8.28 -22.16 -6.94
C ILE A 52 -7.92 -22.85 -5.62
N LYS A 53 -7.34 -24.05 -5.72
CA LYS A 53 -6.87 -24.81 -4.54
C LYS A 53 -5.67 -24.10 -3.91
N PRO A 54 -5.65 -23.91 -2.57
CA PRO A 54 -4.51 -23.29 -1.90
C PRO A 54 -3.28 -24.20 -1.97
N ILE A 55 -2.12 -23.63 -2.26
CA ILE A 55 -0.84 -24.33 -2.39
C ILE A 55 0.15 -23.73 -1.39
N TRP A 56 0.81 -24.58 -0.60
CA TRP A 56 1.76 -24.15 0.43
C TRP A 56 3.07 -23.64 -0.18
N CYS A 57 3.82 -24.54 -0.84
CA CYS A 57 5.07 -24.35 -1.58
C CYS A 57 5.99 -23.18 -1.17
N ARG A 58 6.18 -22.93 0.13
CA ARG A 58 6.96 -21.80 0.66
C ARG A 58 8.45 -21.91 0.33
N GLU A 59 8.92 -23.14 0.15
CA GLU A 59 10.27 -23.48 -0.24
C GLU A 59 10.69 -22.87 -1.58
N LEU A 60 9.74 -22.51 -2.45
CA LEU A 60 10.01 -21.81 -3.72
C LEU A 60 10.63 -20.41 -3.52
N LEU A 61 10.47 -19.83 -2.33
CA LEU A 61 11.01 -18.52 -1.95
C LEU A 61 12.06 -18.60 -0.85
N ASN A 62 12.66 -19.78 -0.64
CA ASN A 62 13.76 -19.92 0.30
C ASN A 62 14.98 -19.09 -0.14
N ALA A 63 15.75 -18.63 0.85
CA ALA A 63 17.09 -18.10 0.61
C ALA A 63 17.96 -19.14 -0.12
N ARG A 64 18.93 -18.65 -0.89
CA ARG A 64 19.96 -19.45 -1.53
C ARG A 64 20.86 -20.10 -0.48
N ASN A 65 21.56 -21.15 -0.88
CA ASN A 65 22.55 -21.82 -0.04
C ASN A 65 23.89 -21.94 -0.79
N PRO A 66 24.93 -21.16 -0.42
CA PRO A 66 24.94 -20.15 0.64
C PRO A 66 24.11 -18.90 0.30
N PRO A 67 23.57 -18.16 1.30
CA PRO A 67 22.92 -16.87 1.06
C PRO A 67 23.91 -15.86 0.46
N HIS A 68 23.47 -15.09 -0.53
CA HIS A 68 24.29 -14.08 -1.22
C HIS A 68 23.50 -12.79 -1.46
N ILE A 69 23.68 -11.79 -0.60
CA ILE A 69 23.03 -10.49 -0.76
C ILE A 69 23.71 -9.73 -1.92
N SER A 70 23.02 -9.64 -3.06
CA SER A 70 23.49 -9.10 -4.33
C SER A 70 22.97 -7.69 -4.66
N CYS A 71 22.02 -7.19 -3.88
CA CYS A 71 21.33 -5.92 -4.12
C CYS A 71 21.44 -5.02 -2.89
N ASN A 72 21.38 -3.72 -3.12
CA ASN A 72 21.27 -2.75 -2.03
C ASN A 72 19.82 -2.64 -1.60
N HIS A 73 19.54 -3.06 -0.37
CA HIS A 73 18.21 -2.99 0.22
C HIS A 73 18.07 -1.79 1.16
N HIS A 74 17.93 -0.61 0.57
CA HIS A 74 17.82 0.65 1.31
C HIS A 74 16.64 0.67 2.29
N GLU A 75 15.60 -0.10 2.01
CA GLU A 75 14.42 -0.28 2.85
C GLU A 75 14.73 -0.95 4.21
N TYR A 76 15.84 -1.68 4.35
CA TYR A 76 16.27 -2.36 5.58
C TYR A 76 17.55 -1.79 6.20
N ASN A 77 18.06 -0.67 5.69
CA ASN A 77 19.25 -0.02 6.24
C ASN A 77 18.89 0.73 7.53
N GLU A 78 18.95 0.05 8.67
CA GLU A 78 18.87 0.68 10.00
C GLU A 78 20.15 1.48 10.27
N LEU A 79 20.13 2.79 10.01
CA LEU A 79 21.06 3.72 10.65
C LEU A 79 20.57 3.91 12.09
N SER A 80 21.18 3.18 13.01
CA SER A 80 20.77 2.94 14.40
C SER A 80 20.64 4.16 15.31
N GLN A 81 20.68 5.40 14.80
CA GLN A 81 20.61 6.64 15.59
C GLN A 81 19.95 7.83 14.88
N GLU A 82 19.13 7.62 13.84
CA GLU A 82 18.43 8.76 13.23
C GLU A 82 17.32 9.29 14.14
N LYS A 83 17.57 10.43 14.82
CA LYS A 83 16.49 11.30 15.31
C LYS A 83 15.69 11.78 14.10
N GLY A 84 14.40 11.51 14.06
CA GLY A 84 13.54 11.96 12.98
C GLY A 84 12.08 11.66 13.24
N THR A 85 11.21 12.23 12.41
CA THR A 85 9.76 12.08 12.53
C THR A 85 9.36 10.66 12.16
N ILE A 86 8.90 9.88 13.14
CA ILE A 86 8.20 8.61 12.96
C ILE A 86 6.72 8.89 13.18
N ILE A 87 5.87 8.47 12.25
CA ILE A 87 4.42 8.49 12.47
C ILE A 87 4.06 7.14 13.13
N SER A 88 3.96 7.14 14.46
CA SER A 88 3.77 5.94 15.29
C SER A 88 2.36 5.88 15.88
N CYS A 89 1.89 4.66 16.16
CA CYS A 89 0.66 4.33 16.89
C CYS A 89 0.52 5.01 18.26
N ASN A 90 1.64 5.36 18.91
CA ASN A 90 1.68 5.93 20.25
C ASN A 90 1.45 7.46 20.31
N ASP A 91 1.20 8.14 19.19
CA ASP A 91 0.93 9.58 19.20
C ASP A 91 -0.57 9.83 19.43
N ASP A 92 -0.90 10.38 20.62
CA ASP A 92 -2.28 10.60 21.09
C ASP A 92 -3.12 11.54 20.19
N ASN A 93 -2.52 12.16 19.15
CA ASN A 93 -3.18 13.16 18.29
C ASN A 93 -3.24 12.78 16.80
N ILE A 94 -3.09 11.49 16.46
CA ILE A 94 -3.23 11.00 15.09
C ILE A 94 -4.70 11.01 14.66
N VAL A 95 -4.96 11.57 13.48
CA VAL A 95 -6.27 11.57 12.85
C VAL A 95 -6.19 10.85 11.50
N GLN A 96 -7.20 10.04 11.21
CA GLN A 96 -7.40 9.46 9.90
C GLN A 96 -8.36 10.32 9.07
N GLN A 97 -7.98 10.62 7.83
CA GLN A 97 -8.85 11.20 6.82
C GLN A 97 -8.70 10.46 5.49
N SER A 98 -9.80 10.23 4.79
CA SER A 98 -9.81 9.54 3.51
C SER A 98 -9.99 10.53 2.36
N PHE A 99 -9.14 10.41 1.35
CA PHE A 99 -9.10 11.28 0.17
C PHE A 99 -9.50 10.48 -1.07
N PHE A 100 -10.45 10.99 -1.85
CA PHE A 100 -10.88 10.37 -3.10
C PHE A 100 -10.16 11.04 -4.28
N PHE A 101 -9.63 10.21 -5.17
CA PHE A 101 -9.00 10.63 -6.41
C PHE A 101 -9.74 9.99 -7.58
N GLY A 102 -10.64 10.77 -8.20
CA GLY A 102 -11.35 10.40 -9.41
C GLY A 102 -10.57 10.74 -10.68
N PRO A 103 -11.19 10.58 -11.86
CA PRO A 103 -10.58 10.92 -13.14
C PRO A 103 -10.10 12.38 -13.21
N MET A 104 -10.83 13.31 -12.58
CA MET A 104 -10.50 14.74 -12.60
C MET A 104 -9.22 15.03 -11.79
N GLU A 105 -9.13 14.54 -10.56
CA GLU A 105 -7.96 14.74 -9.70
C GLU A 105 -6.73 14.07 -10.31
N ILE A 106 -6.89 12.86 -10.87
CA ILE A 106 -5.81 12.14 -11.54
C ILE A 106 -5.35 12.88 -12.80
N ALA A 107 -6.26 13.49 -13.56
CA ALA A 107 -5.91 14.33 -14.71
C ALA A 107 -5.17 15.60 -14.27
N ALA A 108 -5.61 16.26 -13.19
CA ALA A 108 -4.94 17.42 -12.61
C ALA A 108 -3.49 17.09 -12.21
N ILE A 109 -3.28 15.99 -11.48
CA ILE A 109 -1.93 15.51 -11.11
C ILE A 109 -1.10 15.18 -12.36
N ARG A 110 -1.69 14.52 -13.36
CA ARG A 110 -0.98 14.16 -14.61
C ARG A 110 -0.53 15.39 -15.40
N ASN A 111 -1.25 16.51 -15.30
CA ASN A 111 -0.90 17.76 -15.98
C ASN A 111 0.32 18.46 -15.36
N LEU A 112 0.73 18.09 -14.15
CA LEU A 112 1.97 18.56 -13.52
C LEU A 112 3.22 17.91 -14.14
N VAL A 113 3.05 16.83 -14.90
CA VAL A 113 4.14 16.08 -15.53
C VAL A 113 4.39 16.60 -16.96
N PRO A 114 5.65 16.91 -17.34
CA PRO A 114 6.01 17.26 -18.72
C PRO A 114 5.54 16.23 -19.75
N GLN A 115 5.24 16.65 -20.98
CA GLN A 115 4.65 15.75 -21.99
C GLN A 115 5.47 14.48 -22.27
N ASN A 116 6.80 14.57 -22.22
CA ASN A 116 7.71 13.43 -22.40
C ASN A 116 7.60 12.37 -21.27
N LEU A 117 7.09 12.76 -20.10
CA LEU A 117 6.93 11.89 -18.92
C LEU A 117 5.46 11.53 -18.63
N LYS A 118 4.50 11.96 -19.46
CA LYS A 118 3.06 11.62 -19.34
C LYS A 118 2.74 10.12 -19.45
N LYS A 119 3.74 9.28 -19.75
CA LYS A 119 3.65 7.81 -19.75
C LYS A 119 3.62 7.18 -18.33
N GLY A 120 3.73 7.98 -17.27
CA GLY A 120 3.58 7.48 -15.89
C GLY A 120 2.21 6.82 -15.64
N THR A 121 2.23 5.71 -14.90
CA THR A 121 1.03 5.00 -14.46
C THR A 121 0.24 5.85 -13.45
N LYS A 122 -1.07 5.57 -13.29
CA LYS A 122 -1.91 6.20 -12.24
C LYS A 122 -1.26 6.09 -10.86
N PHE A 123 -0.71 4.91 -10.54
CA PHE A 123 0.00 4.65 -9.30
C PHE A 123 1.19 5.61 -9.10
N GLU A 124 2.09 5.70 -10.09
CA GLU A 124 3.33 6.48 -10.01
C GLU A 124 3.10 7.98 -9.83
N ILE A 125 2.09 8.54 -10.50
CA ILE A 125 1.79 9.96 -10.35
C ILE A 125 1.10 10.26 -9.02
N LEU A 126 0.22 9.37 -8.55
CA LEU A 126 -0.49 9.56 -7.29
C LEU A 126 0.45 9.45 -6.09
N ILE A 127 1.31 8.42 -6.05
CA ILE A 127 2.30 8.27 -4.99
C ILE A 127 3.32 9.42 -4.97
N ALA A 128 3.75 9.91 -6.13
CA ALA A 128 4.64 11.08 -6.20
C ALA A 128 3.98 12.34 -5.64
N CYS A 129 2.70 12.56 -5.98
CA CYS A 129 1.89 13.67 -5.45
C CYS A 129 1.78 13.59 -3.92
N LEU A 130 1.40 12.42 -3.40
CA LEU A 130 1.30 12.19 -1.97
C LEU A 130 2.63 12.39 -1.27
N TRP A 131 3.74 11.87 -1.83
CA TRP A 131 5.07 12.02 -1.24
C TRP A 131 5.45 13.49 -1.04
N CYS A 132 5.26 14.31 -2.09
CA CYS A 132 5.53 15.75 -2.02
C CYS A 132 4.69 16.43 -0.93
N CYS A 133 3.38 16.17 -0.92
CA CYS A 133 2.46 16.78 0.04
C CYS A 133 2.77 16.35 1.47
N LEU A 134 3.04 15.06 1.70
CA LEU A 134 3.36 14.51 3.02
C LEU A 134 4.68 15.07 3.56
N THR A 135 5.73 15.15 2.73
CA THR A 135 7.03 15.70 3.15
C THR A 135 6.91 17.16 3.60
N LYS A 136 6.15 17.98 2.86
CA LYS A 136 5.89 19.38 3.26
C LYS A 136 5.00 19.48 4.50
N ALA A 137 3.94 18.68 4.56
CA ALA A 137 3.01 18.66 5.68
C ALA A 137 3.68 18.27 7.00
N LEU A 138 4.65 17.35 6.96
CA LEU A 138 5.47 16.96 8.11
C LEU A 138 6.59 17.96 8.44
N GLN A 139 6.81 18.98 7.62
CA GLN A 139 7.85 20.01 7.81
C GLN A 139 9.25 19.41 7.98
N ILE A 140 9.55 18.37 7.19
CA ILE A 140 10.86 17.70 7.19
C ILE A 140 11.94 18.69 6.76
N GLN A 141 13.08 18.70 7.46
CA GLN A 141 14.15 19.66 7.21
C GLN A 141 14.76 19.43 5.82
N SER A 142 15.12 20.52 5.15
CA SER A 142 15.53 20.49 3.74
C SER A 142 16.69 19.53 3.43
N HIS A 143 17.62 19.35 4.37
CA HIS A 143 18.80 18.49 4.20
C HIS A 143 18.53 17.01 4.53
N GLU A 144 17.40 16.68 5.16
CA GLU A 144 17.09 15.32 5.56
C GLU A 144 16.64 14.48 4.37
N GLU A 145 17.06 13.21 4.37
CA GLU A 145 16.56 12.21 3.43
C GLU A 145 15.14 11.78 3.79
N VAL A 146 14.33 11.62 2.76
CA VAL A 146 12.98 11.09 2.80
C VAL A 146 12.89 9.85 1.93
N TYR A 147 12.04 8.91 2.33
CA TYR A 147 11.96 7.58 1.74
C TYR A 147 10.52 7.28 1.34
N MET A 148 10.31 6.88 0.10
CA MET A 148 9.01 6.39 -0.38
C MET A 148 9.15 4.98 -0.91
N MET A 149 8.62 4.03 -0.16
CA MET A 149 8.64 2.61 -0.47
C MET A 149 7.36 2.20 -1.20
N CYS A 150 7.51 1.38 -2.23
CA CYS A 150 6.39 0.93 -3.07
C CYS A 150 6.25 -0.59 -2.96
N VAL A 151 5.13 -1.11 -2.45
CA VAL A 151 4.89 -2.56 -2.47
C VAL A 151 4.74 -3.03 -3.92
N VAL A 152 5.65 -3.90 -4.37
CA VAL A 152 5.65 -4.50 -5.71
C VAL A 152 5.33 -5.98 -5.59
N ASN A 153 4.20 -6.41 -6.16
CA ASN A 153 3.88 -7.83 -6.30
C ASN A 153 4.83 -8.48 -7.31
N ALA A 154 5.63 -9.44 -6.84
CA ALA A 154 6.68 -10.07 -7.64
C ALA A 154 6.24 -11.41 -8.27
N ARG A 155 4.99 -11.85 -8.09
CA ARG A 155 4.49 -13.14 -8.62
C ARG A 155 4.78 -13.34 -10.10
N SER A 156 4.57 -12.31 -10.92
CA SER A 156 4.81 -12.39 -12.37
C SER A 156 6.28 -12.37 -12.77
N MET A 157 7.18 -11.99 -11.85
CA MET A 157 8.62 -11.92 -12.08
C MET A 157 9.33 -13.24 -11.75
N LEU A 158 8.77 -14.01 -10.82
CA LEU A 158 9.27 -15.31 -10.40
C LEU A 158 8.74 -16.39 -11.35
N ASN A 159 9.50 -16.66 -12.41
CA ASN A 159 9.08 -17.55 -13.50
C ASN A 159 9.92 -18.83 -13.65
N ASN A 160 10.96 -19.03 -12.84
CA ASN A 160 11.88 -20.17 -12.91
C ASN A 160 12.17 -20.77 -11.53
N PRO A 161 11.32 -21.68 -11.01
CA PRO A 161 10.02 -22.08 -11.56
C PRO A 161 8.93 -21.02 -11.30
N PRO A 162 7.85 -20.99 -12.10
CA PRO A 162 6.73 -20.10 -11.84
C PRO A 162 6.03 -20.47 -10.54
N LEU A 163 5.54 -19.47 -9.81
CA LEU A 163 4.73 -19.73 -8.63
C LEU A 163 3.37 -20.34 -9.04
N PRO A 164 2.92 -21.41 -8.37
CA PRO A 164 1.61 -21.98 -8.62
C PRO A 164 0.49 -20.94 -8.39
N ILE A 165 -0.56 -20.97 -9.21
CA ILE A 165 -1.70 -20.04 -9.09
C ILE A 165 -2.36 -20.07 -7.70
N GLY A 166 -2.30 -21.22 -7.02
CA GLY A 166 -2.80 -21.41 -5.67
C GLY A 166 -1.88 -20.90 -4.55
N TYR A 167 -0.68 -20.42 -4.87
CA TYR A 167 0.27 -19.91 -3.88
C TYR A 167 -0.26 -18.63 -3.23
N TYR A 168 -0.67 -18.77 -1.98
CA TYR A 168 -1.29 -17.69 -1.23
C TYR A 168 -0.28 -16.85 -0.43
N GLY A 169 0.97 -17.30 -0.29
CA GLY A 169 1.98 -16.66 0.55
C GLY A 169 2.41 -15.26 0.13
N ASN A 170 3.30 -14.65 0.92
CA ASN A 170 3.85 -13.32 0.63
C ASN A 170 4.79 -13.37 -0.59
N VAL A 171 4.52 -12.56 -1.61
CA VAL A 171 5.36 -12.45 -2.80
C VAL A 171 5.50 -10.98 -3.21
N PHE A 172 6.16 -10.20 -2.39
CA PHE A 172 6.40 -8.81 -2.68
C PHE A 172 7.73 -8.32 -2.08
N ALA A 173 8.23 -7.25 -2.66
CA ALA A 173 9.26 -6.40 -2.07
C ALA A 173 8.75 -4.96 -2.00
N PHE A 174 9.47 -4.09 -1.31
CA PHE A 174 9.13 -2.67 -1.19
C PHE A 174 10.36 -1.78 -1.36
N PRO A 175 10.95 -1.70 -2.57
CA PRO A 175 12.13 -0.87 -2.83
C PRO A 175 11.87 0.58 -2.44
N ALA A 176 12.88 1.25 -1.90
CA ALA A 176 12.80 2.63 -1.45
C ALA A 176 13.29 3.60 -2.53
N ALA A 177 12.43 4.53 -2.95
CA ALA A 177 12.87 5.76 -3.60
C ALA A 177 13.41 6.73 -2.53
N ILE A 178 14.58 7.32 -2.79
CA ILE A 178 15.31 8.15 -1.80
C ILE A 178 15.68 9.48 -2.44
N THR A 179 15.43 10.56 -1.70
CA THR A 179 15.94 11.90 -2.04
C THR A 179 15.93 12.78 -0.79
N THR A 180 16.42 14.01 -0.88
CA THR A 180 16.29 14.98 0.22
C THR A 180 14.99 15.75 0.13
N ALA A 181 14.45 16.22 1.26
CA ALA A 181 13.26 17.07 1.28
C ALA A 181 13.43 18.33 0.40
N HIS A 182 14.66 18.87 0.31
CA HIS A 182 14.98 19.96 -0.62
C HIS A 182 14.80 19.56 -2.08
N LYS A 183 15.43 18.46 -2.51
CA LYS A 183 15.36 17.99 -3.90
C LYS A 183 13.95 17.58 -4.29
N LEU A 184 13.20 16.96 -3.38
CA LEU A 184 11.80 16.61 -3.60
C LEU A 184 10.94 17.85 -3.90
N ASN A 185 11.17 18.95 -3.17
CA ASN A 185 10.35 20.16 -3.26
C ASN A 185 10.80 21.16 -4.34
N LYS A 186 12.08 21.15 -4.73
CA LYS A 186 12.66 22.12 -5.67
C LYS A 186 12.72 21.63 -7.11
N ASN A 187 12.81 20.32 -7.32
CA ASN A 187 12.80 19.77 -8.67
C ASN A 187 11.39 19.72 -9.26
N PRO A 188 11.26 19.70 -10.60
CA PRO A 188 9.97 19.51 -11.26
C PRO A 188 9.30 18.20 -10.83
N PHE A 189 7.97 18.15 -10.82
CA PHE A 189 7.22 16.96 -10.40
C PHE A 189 7.61 15.67 -11.14
N GLY A 190 8.00 15.79 -12.43
CA GLY A 190 8.51 14.68 -13.22
C GLY A 190 9.72 13.96 -12.61
N TYR A 191 10.62 14.68 -11.90
CA TYR A 191 11.75 14.09 -11.19
C TYR A 191 11.28 13.08 -10.13
N VAL A 192 10.24 13.43 -9.38
CA VAL A 192 9.70 12.58 -8.32
C VAL A 192 9.05 11.32 -8.92
N VAL A 193 8.30 11.48 -10.01
CA VAL A 193 7.70 10.36 -10.75
C VAL A 193 8.79 9.40 -11.27
N GLU A 194 9.90 9.92 -11.78
CA GLU A 194 11.03 9.10 -12.25
C GLU A 194 11.72 8.34 -11.12
N LEU A 195 11.89 8.95 -9.94
CA LEU A 195 12.43 8.26 -8.76
C LEU A 195 11.58 7.04 -8.37
N ILE A 196 10.26 7.22 -8.30
CA ILE A 196 9.32 6.14 -8.00
C ILE A 196 9.38 5.05 -9.06
N LYS A 197 9.37 5.44 -10.34
CA LYS A 197 9.44 4.50 -11.47
C LYS A 197 10.73 3.68 -11.42
N LYS A 198 11.86 4.33 -11.13
CA LYS A 198 13.16 3.67 -10.98
C LYS A 198 13.12 2.66 -9.82
N ALA A 199 12.71 3.09 -8.62
CA ALA A 199 12.65 2.21 -7.45
C ALA A 199 11.80 0.96 -7.73
N LYS A 200 10.59 1.12 -8.30
CA LYS A 200 9.75 -0.03 -8.69
C LYS A 200 10.42 -0.97 -9.68
N SER A 201 11.19 -0.43 -10.63
CA SER A 201 11.87 -1.23 -11.66
C SER A 201 13.07 -2.02 -11.14
N GLU A 202 13.56 -1.71 -9.93
CA GLU A 202 14.65 -2.47 -9.28
C GLU A 202 14.18 -3.85 -8.82
N VAL A 203 12.87 -4.04 -8.60
CA VAL A 203 12.32 -5.34 -8.23
C VAL A 203 12.37 -6.26 -9.44
N THR A 204 13.26 -7.23 -9.34
CA THR A 204 13.52 -8.28 -10.33
C THR A 204 13.51 -9.63 -9.61
N ASN A 205 13.61 -10.73 -10.36
CA ASN A 205 13.81 -12.06 -9.78
C ASN A 205 15.03 -12.08 -8.84
N GLU A 206 16.15 -11.46 -9.27
CA GLU A 206 17.36 -11.37 -8.45
C GLU A 206 17.14 -10.54 -7.18
N TYR A 207 16.41 -9.42 -7.28
CA TYR A 207 16.08 -8.60 -6.10
C TYR A 207 15.31 -9.42 -5.06
N MET A 208 14.34 -10.22 -5.47
CA MET A 208 13.56 -11.09 -4.57
C MET A 208 14.42 -12.13 -3.87
N HIS A 209 15.33 -12.80 -4.60
CA HIS A 209 16.29 -13.73 -4.00
C HIS A 209 17.24 -13.03 -3.02
N SER A 210 17.68 -11.81 -3.36
CA SER A 210 18.54 -10.99 -2.52
C SER A 210 17.84 -10.58 -1.21
N VAL A 211 16.56 -10.22 -1.27
CA VAL A 211 15.73 -10.00 -0.06
C VAL A 211 15.66 -11.26 0.78
N ALA A 212 15.37 -12.42 0.19
CA ALA A 212 15.28 -13.69 0.92
C ALA A 212 16.59 -14.03 1.66
N ASP A 213 17.72 -13.84 0.97
CA ASP A 213 19.06 -14.02 1.56
C ASP A 213 19.31 -13.04 2.70
N LEU A 214 18.99 -11.76 2.50
CA LEU A 214 19.10 -10.74 3.55
C LEU A 214 18.31 -11.11 4.80
N MET A 215 17.07 -11.61 4.63
CA MET A 215 16.21 -11.99 5.75
C MET A 215 16.83 -13.10 6.61
N VAL A 216 17.44 -14.11 5.98
CA VAL A 216 18.09 -15.22 6.69
C VAL A 216 19.42 -14.77 7.29
N THR A 217 20.23 -14.00 6.55
CA THR A 217 21.54 -13.53 7.00
C THR A 217 21.46 -12.52 8.15
N LYS A 218 20.45 -11.64 8.14
CA LYS A 218 20.30 -10.54 9.11
C LYS A 218 19.22 -10.78 10.16
N GLY A 219 18.55 -11.94 10.15
CA GLY A 219 17.54 -12.28 11.14
C GLY A 219 16.26 -11.45 11.03
N ARG A 220 15.80 -11.17 9.80
CA ARG A 220 14.62 -10.33 9.47
C ARG A 220 14.73 -8.91 10.05
N PRO A 221 15.61 -8.07 9.49
CA PRO A 221 15.76 -6.69 9.95
C PRO A 221 14.45 -5.92 9.78
N LYS A 222 14.21 -4.93 10.65
CA LYS A 222 13.05 -4.06 10.47
C LYS A 222 13.27 -3.16 9.26
N TYR A 223 12.18 -2.75 8.64
CA TYR A 223 12.22 -1.76 7.58
C TYR A 223 12.30 -0.33 8.15
N LYS A 224 12.79 0.60 7.35
CA LYS A 224 12.97 2.00 7.73
C LYS A 224 11.63 2.70 7.94
N THR A 225 11.37 3.22 9.15
CA THR A 225 10.14 3.95 9.50
C THR A 225 10.32 5.46 9.62
N VAL A 226 11.53 5.93 9.93
CA VAL A 226 11.84 7.36 10.11
C VAL A 226 11.80 8.08 8.76
N ARG A 227 10.98 9.14 8.66
CA ARG A 227 10.81 9.95 7.41
C ARG A 227 10.44 9.10 6.19
N SER A 228 9.79 7.96 6.45
CA SER A 228 9.41 6.97 5.45
C SER A 228 7.90 6.91 5.28
N PHE A 229 7.48 6.53 4.09
CA PHE A 229 6.13 6.06 3.81
C PHE A 229 6.19 4.77 2.98
N ILE A 230 5.21 3.89 3.15
CA ILE A 230 5.05 2.67 2.36
C ILE A 230 3.68 2.73 1.68
N VAL A 231 3.64 2.57 0.36
CA VAL A 231 2.37 2.53 -0.38
C VAL A 231 2.09 1.14 -0.91
N SER A 232 0.87 0.66 -0.66
CA SER A 232 0.35 -0.60 -1.20
C SER A 232 -0.89 -0.34 -2.06
N ASP A 233 -0.83 -0.75 -3.32
CA ASP A 233 -1.96 -0.63 -4.25
C ASP A 233 -2.86 -1.86 -4.20
N LEU A 234 -4.06 -1.68 -3.67
CA LEU A 234 -5.09 -2.71 -3.53
C LEU A 234 -6.23 -2.51 -4.53
N THR A 235 -6.10 -1.57 -5.47
CA THR A 235 -7.19 -1.22 -6.40
C THR A 235 -7.57 -2.36 -7.33
N ASN A 236 -6.63 -3.27 -7.63
CA ASN A 236 -6.81 -4.35 -8.60
C ASN A 236 -6.69 -5.77 -8.01
N ILE A 237 -6.66 -5.90 -6.68
CA ILE A 237 -6.45 -7.23 -6.06
C ILE A 237 -7.73 -8.05 -5.93
N GLY A 238 -8.90 -7.47 -6.22
CA GLY A 238 -10.18 -8.19 -6.31
C GLY A 238 -11.08 -8.13 -5.08
N PHE A 239 -10.79 -7.29 -4.09
CA PHE A 239 -11.67 -7.15 -2.91
C PHE A 239 -13.11 -6.76 -3.27
N ARG A 240 -13.32 -5.97 -4.34
CA ARG A 240 -14.65 -5.56 -4.82
C ARG A 240 -15.37 -6.61 -5.69
N ASP A 241 -14.73 -7.74 -5.93
CA ASP A 241 -15.27 -8.81 -6.78
C ASP A 241 -15.73 -10.04 -5.99
N VAL A 242 -15.49 -10.07 -4.67
CA VAL A 242 -15.91 -11.16 -3.79
C VAL A 242 -17.43 -11.10 -3.55
N ASP A 243 -18.18 -11.83 -4.35
CA ASP A 243 -19.61 -12.09 -4.11
C ASP A 243 -19.74 -13.20 -3.06
N PHE A 244 -20.68 -13.16 -2.12
CA PHE A 244 -20.97 -14.28 -1.19
C PHE A 244 -22.32 -14.97 -1.48
N GLY A 245 -22.99 -14.60 -2.57
CA GLY A 245 -24.38 -14.93 -2.89
C GLY A 245 -25.34 -13.74 -2.78
N TRP A 246 -24.83 -12.55 -2.42
CA TRP A 246 -25.61 -11.31 -2.27
C TRP A 246 -25.21 -10.23 -3.30
N GLY A 247 -24.42 -10.60 -4.31
CA GLY A 247 -23.85 -9.67 -5.28
C GLY A 247 -22.51 -9.10 -4.82
N LYS A 248 -21.92 -8.26 -5.68
CA LYS A 248 -20.63 -7.61 -5.41
C LYS A 248 -20.74 -6.61 -4.24
N PRO A 249 -19.71 -6.51 -3.40
CA PRO A 249 -19.73 -5.62 -2.26
C PRO A 249 -19.71 -4.14 -2.70
N VAL A 250 -20.42 -3.30 -1.95
CA VAL A 250 -20.42 -1.84 -2.15
C VAL A 250 -19.05 -1.24 -1.86
N TYR A 251 -18.31 -1.86 -0.94
CA TYR A 251 -16.95 -1.49 -0.56
C TYR A 251 -16.10 -2.75 -0.34
N GLY A 252 -14.88 -2.77 -0.85
CA GLY A 252 -13.93 -3.87 -0.64
C GLY A 252 -12.52 -3.32 -0.49
N GLY A 253 -11.92 -3.50 0.69
CA GLY A 253 -10.59 -3.01 1.03
C GLY A 253 -10.44 -2.77 2.54
N LEU A 254 -9.32 -2.20 2.95
CA LEU A 254 -9.10 -1.83 4.35
C LEU A 254 -9.94 -0.61 4.74
N ALA A 255 -10.45 -0.56 5.96
CA ALA A 255 -11.15 0.62 6.49
C ALA A 255 -10.18 1.67 7.06
N GLU A 256 -8.96 1.26 7.40
CA GLU A 256 -7.97 2.06 8.11
C GLU A 256 -6.66 2.18 7.31
N GLY A 257 -6.02 3.33 7.44
CA GLY A 257 -4.65 3.57 6.98
C GLY A 257 -3.64 3.18 8.07
N GLY A 258 -2.39 3.01 7.69
CA GLY A 258 -1.34 2.55 8.60
C GLY A 258 -1.30 1.03 8.80
N SER A 259 -0.35 0.59 9.61
CA SER A 259 -0.26 -0.75 10.18
C SER A 259 -0.15 -0.65 11.70
N GLU A 260 -0.29 -1.77 12.42
CA GLU A 260 -0.37 -1.83 13.90
C GLU A 260 0.58 -0.85 14.61
N ASP A 261 1.84 -0.76 14.19
CA ASP A 261 2.85 0.10 14.82
C ASP A 261 3.30 1.31 13.98
N PHE A 262 2.81 1.45 12.73
CA PHE A 262 3.34 2.44 11.79
C PHE A 262 2.24 3.04 10.90
N TYR A 263 1.89 4.31 11.16
CA TYR A 263 0.87 5.04 10.40
C TYR A 263 1.36 5.53 9.02
N GLY A 264 2.64 5.37 8.70
CA GLY A 264 3.19 5.74 7.39
C GLY A 264 2.84 4.76 6.26
N VAL A 265 2.04 3.72 6.52
CA VAL A 265 1.51 2.84 5.47
C VAL A 265 0.26 3.45 4.84
N ILE A 266 0.25 3.56 3.51
CA ILE A 266 -0.83 4.16 2.73
C ILE A 266 -1.39 3.10 1.78
N TYR A 267 -2.70 2.95 1.76
CA TYR A 267 -3.39 2.01 0.88
C TYR A 267 -4.12 2.75 -0.23
N PHE A 268 -3.96 2.29 -1.48
CA PHE A 268 -4.85 2.71 -2.57
C PHE A 268 -5.96 1.69 -2.71
N ILE A 269 -7.20 2.13 -2.51
CA ILE A 269 -8.36 1.25 -2.49
C ILE A 269 -9.30 1.67 -3.62
N SER A 270 -9.78 0.71 -4.39
CA SER A 270 -10.76 0.98 -5.45
C SER A 270 -12.08 1.37 -4.82
N TYR A 271 -12.69 2.45 -5.28
CA TYR A 271 -13.92 2.97 -4.69
C TYR A 271 -14.81 3.64 -5.73
N LYS A 272 -16.12 3.43 -5.59
CA LYS A 272 -17.16 4.11 -6.36
C LYS A 272 -17.87 5.10 -5.45
N ASN A 273 -17.81 6.39 -5.78
CA ASN A 273 -18.45 7.41 -4.95
C ASN A 273 -19.98 7.40 -5.10
N ALA A 274 -20.67 8.22 -4.29
CA ALA A 274 -22.13 8.31 -4.28
C ALA A 274 -22.73 8.77 -5.63
N ASN A 275 -21.95 9.47 -6.46
CA ASN A 275 -22.36 9.89 -7.80
C ASN A 275 -22.11 8.81 -8.86
N GLY A 276 -21.60 7.65 -8.45
CA GLY A 276 -21.29 6.53 -9.33
C GLY A 276 -19.97 6.66 -10.09
N GLU A 277 -19.11 7.59 -9.72
CA GLU A 277 -17.79 7.76 -10.32
C GLU A 277 -16.77 6.84 -9.67
N GLU A 278 -16.01 6.13 -10.50
CA GLU A 278 -14.94 5.23 -10.08
C GLU A 278 -13.64 6.01 -9.83
N GLY A 279 -12.97 5.69 -8.73
CA GLY A 279 -11.71 6.33 -8.36
C GLY A 279 -10.94 5.52 -7.33
N THR A 280 -9.92 6.16 -6.76
CA THR A 280 -9.09 5.60 -5.70
C THR A 280 -9.35 6.35 -4.40
N ILE A 281 -9.73 5.65 -3.34
CA ILE A 281 -9.77 6.20 -1.99
C ILE A 281 -8.45 5.90 -1.27
N VAL A 282 -7.94 6.89 -0.55
CA VAL A 282 -6.63 6.85 0.13
C VAL A 282 -6.83 7.30 1.59
N PRO A 283 -6.93 6.38 2.56
CA PRO A 283 -6.89 6.73 3.97
C PRO A 283 -5.47 7.15 4.37
N ILE A 284 -5.36 8.31 5.03
CA ILE A 284 -4.09 8.88 5.49
C ILE A 284 -4.21 9.16 6.98
N CYS A 285 -3.22 8.71 7.74
CA CYS A 285 -3.10 8.90 9.18
C CYS A 285 -1.95 9.86 9.47
N LEU A 286 -2.24 11.02 10.07
CA LEU A 286 -1.24 12.04 10.42
C LEU A 286 -1.58 12.71 11.75
N PRO A 287 -0.60 13.32 12.44
CA PRO A 287 -0.89 14.23 13.54
C PRO A 287 -1.82 15.35 13.07
N THR A 288 -2.79 15.74 13.89
CA THR A 288 -3.83 16.72 13.52
C THR A 288 -3.29 17.97 12.81
N LYS A 289 -2.20 18.57 13.32
CA LYS A 289 -1.58 19.76 12.69
C LYS A 289 -0.94 19.45 11.33
N ALA A 290 -0.36 18.27 11.16
CA ALA A 290 0.18 17.82 9.89
C ALA A 290 -0.94 17.51 8.88
N MET A 291 -2.06 16.93 9.32
CA MET A 291 -3.22 16.69 8.47
C MET A 291 -3.77 18.01 7.87
N ILE A 292 -3.91 19.06 8.68
CA ILE A 292 -4.37 20.37 8.20
C ILE A 292 -3.44 20.92 7.10
N ARG A 293 -2.13 20.80 7.29
CA ARG A 293 -1.15 21.22 6.27
C ARG A 293 -1.18 20.32 5.04
N PHE A 294 -1.35 19.02 5.22
CA PHE A 294 -1.45 18.06 4.12
C PHE A 294 -2.61 18.38 3.19
N VAL A 295 -3.80 18.65 3.75
CA VAL A 295 -4.97 19.06 2.96
C VAL A 295 -4.64 20.30 2.12
N LYS A 296 -4.04 21.33 2.74
CA LYS A 296 -3.64 22.54 2.03
C LYS A 296 -2.62 22.27 0.91
N GLU A 297 -1.57 21.50 1.18
CA GLU A 297 -0.54 21.19 0.17
C GLU A 297 -1.11 20.38 -1.00
N LEU A 298 -2.06 19.49 -0.71
CA LEU A 298 -2.75 18.70 -1.72
C LEU A 298 -3.65 19.60 -2.59
N ASP A 299 -4.44 20.47 -1.96
CA ASP A 299 -5.31 21.42 -2.63
C ASP A 299 -4.51 22.42 -3.50
N ASP A 300 -3.41 22.94 -2.98
CA ASP A 300 -2.48 23.83 -3.70
C ASP A 300 -1.85 23.11 -4.91
N MET A 301 -1.53 21.81 -4.77
CA MET A 301 -0.92 21.02 -5.85
C MET A 301 -1.90 20.70 -6.98
N ILE A 302 -3.18 20.46 -6.69
CA ILE A 302 -4.18 20.08 -7.71
C ILE A 302 -5.18 21.20 -8.05
N GLY A 303 -5.03 22.39 -7.49
CA GLY A 303 -5.79 23.59 -7.82
C GLY A 303 -7.20 23.67 -7.22
N ASN A 304 -7.36 23.37 -5.93
CA ASN A 304 -8.64 23.41 -5.18
C ASN A 304 -9.75 22.49 -5.73
N GLN A 305 -9.40 21.40 -6.42
CA GLN A 305 -10.38 20.45 -6.95
C GLN A 305 -10.79 19.36 -5.94
N ASN A 306 -10.05 19.21 -4.85
CA ASN A 306 -10.38 18.24 -3.80
C ASN A 306 -11.49 18.79 -2.90
N LYS A 307 -12.73 18.35 -3.16
CA LYS A 307 -13.77 18.42 -2.13
C LYS A 307 -13.49 17.31 -1.11
N PRO A 308 -13.44 17.59 0.20
CA PRO A 308 -13.38 16.53 1.19
C PRO A 308 -14.56 15.58 0.93
N SER A 309 -14.25 14.32 0.64
CA SER A 309 -15.26 13.31 0.40
C SER A 309 -16.14 13.17 1.64
N PRO A 310 -17.43 12.82 1.48
CA PRO A 310 -18.28 12.57 2.64
C PRO A 310 -17.57 11.56 3.53
N LYS A 311 -17.47 11.88 4.83
CA LYS A 311 -16.92 11.01 5.86
C LYS A 311 -17.56 9.63 5.72
N PHE A 312 -16.88 8.67 5.11
CA PHE A 312 -17.38 7.31 5.09
C PHE A 312 -17.11 6.68 6.44
N ILE A 313 -18.16 6.09 7.00
CA ILE A 313 -18.23 5.30 8.23
C ILE A 313 -17.11 5.65 9.21
N LYS A 314 -17.37 6.62 10.09
CA LYS A 314 -16.74 6.56 11.41
C LYS A 314 -17.10 5.18 11.96
N SER A 315 -16.13 4.29 12.02
CA SER A 315 -16.18 3.21 12.99
C SER A 315 -16.28 3.92 14.34
N LEU A 316 -17.50 4.04 14.85
CA LEU A 316 -17.71 4.18 16.28
C LEU A 316 -17.49 2.77 16.83
N LEU A 317 -16.22 2.43 17.00
CA LEU A 317 -15.83 1.61 18.13
C LEU A 317 -15.38 2.58 19.23
#